data_AF-A0A2E4PM25-F1
#
_entry.id   AF-A0A2E4PM25-F1
#
_cell.length_a   1.000
_cell.length_b   1.000
_cell.length_c   1.000
_cell.angle_alpha   90.00
_cell.angle_beta   90.00
_cell.angle_gamma   90.00
#
_symmetry.space_group_name_H-M   'P 1'
#
loop_
_entity.id
_entity.type
_entity.pdbx_description
1 polymer ?
#
loop_
_entity_poly.entity_id
_entity_poly.type
_entity_poly.pdbx_seq_one_letter_code
_entity_poly.pdbx_strand_id
1 'polypeptide(L)'
;MKKILNVFVICLLLQSFQCEKPIVEKSRDDYSNELRNNKQVILDYIASFPCDETTGCNFIAFGSKPCGGPWEYLIYSNAVDEAYLTEMVNTYNQLENSYNSEFEIFSDCAIVNPPEQVGCINGICTIIN
;
A
#
# COMPACT_ATOMS: atom_id res chain seq x y z
N MET A 1 8.17 16.55 62.65
CA MET A 1 7.34 16.94 61.48
C MET A 1 8.08 17.93 60.54
N LYS A 2 9.38 17.74 60.28
CA LYS A 2 10.17 18.58 59.34
C LYS A 2 10.74 17.81 58.14
N LYS A 3 10.74 16.46 58.21
CA LYS A 3 11.23 15.59 57.13
C LYS A 3 10.17 15.30 56.06
N ILE A 4 8.88 15.55 56.35
CA ILE A 4 7.78 15.33 55.40
C ILE A 4 7.62 16.53 54.45
N LEU A 5 8.07 17.73 54.87
CA LEU A 5 8.00 18.96 54.05
C LEU A 5 8.97 18.93 52.85
N ASN A 6 10.14 18.30 53.00
CA ASN A 6 11.13 18.21 51.91
C ASN A 6 10.84 17.09 50.90
N VAL A 7 10.01 16.10 51.24
CA VAL A 7 9.67 14.99 50.33
C VAL A 7 8.56 15.41 49.35
N PHE A 8 7.65 16.28 49.77
CA PHE A 8 6.60 16.82 48.89
C PHE A 8 7.13 17.74 47.78
N VAL A 9 8.27 18.40 47.99
CA VAL A 9 8.91 19.27 46.98
C VAL A 9 9.58 18.47 45.87
N ILE A 10 10.06 17.25 46.17
CA ILE A 10 10.74 16.38 45.20
C ILE A 10 9.74 15.64 44.30
N CYS A 11 8.52 15.34 44.79
CA CYS A 11 7.47 14.74 43.96
C CYS A 11 6.84 15.70 42.94
N LEU A 12 6.92 17.02 43.14
CA LEU A 12 6.38 18.00 42.20
C LEU A 12 7.24 18.21 40.94
N LEU A 13 8.48 17.70 40.93
CA LEU A 13 9.40 17.80 39.78
C LEU A 13 9.28 16.61 38.80
N LEU A 14 8.40 15.64 39.06
CA LEU A 14 8.21 14.45 38.22
C LEU A 14 6.99 14.53 37.27
N GLN A 15 6.30 15.68 37.19
CA GLN A 15 5.14 15.86 36.29
C GLN A 15 5.49 16.43 34.90
N SER A 16 6.77 16.60 34.56
CA SER A 16 7.17 17.14 33.25
C SER A 16 7.47 16.08 32.17
N PHE A 17 7.17 14.80 32.40
CA PHE A 17 6.94 13.90 31.27
C PHE A 17 5.50 14.08 30.77
N GLN A 18 5.17 15.30 30.35
CA GLN A 18 4.16 15.45 29.32
C GLN A 18 4.79 14.82 28.09
N CYS A 19 4.40 13.58 27.79
CA CYS A 19 4.66 12.95 26.52
C CYS A 19 3.85 13.76 25.49
N GLU A 20 4.41 14.88 25.05
CA GLU A 20 4.05 15.47 23.78
C GLU A 20 4.36 14.38 22.78
N LYS A 21 3.33 13.65 22.34
CA LYS A 21 3.50 12.66 21.27
C LYS A 21 4.19 13.44 20.16
N PRO A 22 5.45 13.13 19.81
CA PRO A 22 6.03 13.77 18.66
C PRO A 22 5.07 13.51 17.51
N ILE A 23 4.78 14.53 16.71
CA ILE A 23 4.10 14.33 15.44
C ILE A 23 5.07 13.44 14.66
N VAL A 24 4.87 12.13 14.73
CA VAL A 24 5.71 11.18 14.00
C VAL A 24 5.21 11.24 12.56
N GLU A 25 5.74 12.19 11.81
CA GLU A 25 5.66 12.15 10.35
C GLU A 25 6.27 10.82 9.90
N LYS A 26 5.50 10.05 9.13
CA LYS A 26 5.89 8.73 8.67
C LYS A 26 7.09 8.89 7.74
N SER A 27 8.20 8.20 8.04
CA SER A 27 9.43 8.35 7.27
C SER A 27 9.28 7.80 5.85
N ARG A 28 10.17 8.24 4.94
CA ARG A 28 10.24 7.71 3.57
C ARG A 28 10.41 6.19 3.55
N ASP A 29 11.21 5.65 4.46
CA ASP A 29 11.47 4.22 4.58
C ASP A 29 10.23 3.46 5.07
N ASP A 30 9.48 4.03 6.02
CA ASP A 30 8.22 3.44 6.48
C ASP A 30 7.18 3.39 5.36
N TYR A 31 7.07 4.45 4.55
CA TYR A 31 6.20 4.44 3.37
C TYR A 31 6.61 3.39 2.36
N SER A 32 7.90 3.34 2.03
CA SER A 32 8.45 2.39 1.06
C SER A 32 8.23 0.94 1.53
N ASN A 33 8.40 0.67 2.82
CA ASN A 33 8.15 -0.65 3.41
C ASN A 33 6.67 -1.02 3.40
N GLU A 34 5.78 -0.09 3.74
CA GLU A 34 4.34 -0.35 3.70
C GLU A 34 3.85 -0.61 2.27
N LEU A 35 4.27 0.21 1.30
CA LEU A 35 3.96 -0.02 -0.11
C LEU A 35 4.47 -1.40 -0.55
N ARG A 36 5.73 -1.73 -0.27
CA ARG A 36 6.29 -3.05 -0.62
C ARG A 36 5.46 -4.20 -0.01
N ASN A 37 5.10 -4.10 1.26
CA ASN A 37 4.32 -5.12 1.95
C ASN A 37 2.90 -5.24 1.36
N ASN A 38 2.21 -4.12 1.15
CA ASN A 38 0.85 -4.10 0.60
C ASN A 38 0.83 -4.67 -0.82
N LYS A 39 1.83 -4.33 -1.66
CA LYS A 39 2.00 -4.93 -2.98
C LYS A 39 2.13 -6.45 -2.88
N GLN A 40 2.97 -6.95 -1.98
CA GLN A 40 3.14 -8.39 -1.82
C GLN A 40 1.84 -9.08 -1.39
N VAL A 41 1.11 -8.51 -0.43
CA VAL A 41 -0.19 -9.03 0.01
C VAL A 41 -1.20 -9.09 -1.14
N ILE A 42 -1.24 -8.08 -2.01
CA ILE A 42 -2.10 -8.05 -3.20
C ILE A 42 -1.71 -9.17 -4.18
N LEU A 43 -0.41 -9.32 -4.45
CA LEU A 43 0.08 -10.36 -5.36
C LEU A 43 -0.19 -11.78 -4.83
N ASP A 44 0.03 -12.01 -3.53
CA ASP A 44 -0.23 -13.29 -2.88
C ASP A 44 -1.73 -13.61 -2.89
N TYR A 45 -2.58 -12.62 -2.66
CA TYR A 45 -4.02 -12.77 -2.75
C TYR A 45 -4.44 -13.17 -4.17
N ILE A 46 -3.98 -12.47 -5.21
CA ILE A 46 -4.25 -12.82 -6.61
C ILE A 46 -3.78 -14.25 -6.91
N ALA A 47 -2.56 -14.61 -6.48
CA ALA A 47 -1.96 -15.91 -6.73
C ALA A 47 -2.69 -17.08 -6.05
N SER A 48 -3.53 -16.81 -5.04
CA SER A 48 -4.34 -17.84 -4.38
C SER A 48 -5.53 -18.33 -5.21
N PHE A 49 -5.81 -17.66 -6.35
CA PHE A 49 -6.90 -18.02 -7.27
C PHE A 49 -6.32 -18.47 -8.62
N PRO A 50 -6.23 -19.79 -8.88
CA PRO A 50 -5.86 -20.26 -10.20
C PRO A 50 -6.95 -19.91 -11.23
N CYS A 51 -6.57 -19.95 -12.50
CA CYS A 51 -7.52 -19.83 -13.61
C CYS A 51 -7.63 -21.15 -14.38
N ASP A 52 -8.67 -21.23 -15.20
CA ASP A 52 -8.81 -22.20 -16.29
C ASP A 52 -9.55 -21.55 -17.47
N GLU A 53 -9.79 -22.31 -18.54
CA GLU A 53 -10.49 -21.84 -19.74
C GLU A 53 -11.92 -21.33 -19.46
N THR A 54 -12.55 -21.78 -18.37
CA THR A 54 -13.93 -21.43 -18.03
C THR A 54 -14.02 -20.24 -17.09
N THR A 55 -13.06 -20.11 -16.17
CA THR A 55 -12.96 -19.02 -15.20
C THR A 55 -12.58 -17.73 -15.92
N GLY A 56 -11.62 -17.80 -16.84
CA GLY A 56 -11.10 -16.63 -17.52
C GLY A 56 -10.28 -15.72 -16.60
N CYS A 57 -9.80 -14.62 -17.18
CA CYS A 57 -8.91 -13.67 -16.53
C CYS A 57 -9.38 -12.24 -16.77
N ASN A 58 -9.02 -11.34 -15.86
CA ASN A 58 -9.23 -9.91 -15.98
C ASN A 58 -7.98 -9.17 -15.48
N PHE A 59 -8.00 -7.84 -15.55
CA PHE A 59 -6.89 -7.01 -15.11
C PHE A 59 -7.37 -5.77 -14.34
N ILE A 60 -6.49 -5.24 -13.50
CA ILE A 60 -6.74 -4.02 -12.71
C ILE A 60 -5.53 -3.10 -12.76
N ALA A 61 -5.78 -1.79 -12.88
CA ALA A 61 -4.75 -0.76 -12.88
C ALA A 61 -4.10 -0.67 -11.48
N PHE A 62 -2.76 -0.74 -11.42
CA PHE A 62 -2.03 -0.82 -10.17
C PHE A 62 -0.92 0.24 -10.09
N GLY A 63 -0.91 0.95 -8.97
CA GLY A 63 -0.07 2.11 -8.71
C GLY A 63 -0.69 3.44 -9.13
N SER A 64 -0.05 4.52 -8.72
CA SER A 64 -0.41 5.92 -8.95
C SER A 64 0.82 6.69 -9.38
N LYS A 65 1.12 6.72 -10.69
CA LYS A 65 2.23 7.51 -11.23
C LYS A 65 2.03 9.00 -10.93
N PRO A 66 3.08 9.75 -10.54
CA PRO A 66 3.01 11.20 -10.33
C PRO A 66 2.41 12.00 -11.50
N CYS A 67 2.69 11.59 -12.74
CA CYS A 67 2.15 12.19 -13.96
C CYS A 67 0.71 11.73 -14.31
N GLY A 68 0.09 10.89 -13.49
CA GLY A 68 -1.19 10.23 -13.74
C GLY A 68 -1.05 8.84 -14.37
N GLY A 69 -2.08 8.02 -14.16
CA GLY A 69 -2.16 6.64 -14.61
C GLY A 69 -1.45 5.63 -13.69
N PRO A 70 -1.60 4.33 -13.95
CA PRO A 70 -0.95 3.28 -13.17
C PRO A 70 0.50 3.06 -13.59
N TRP A 71 1.27 2.39 -12.72
CA TRP A 71 2.59 1.87 -13.06
C TRP A 71 2.51 0.61 -13.92
N GLU A 72 1.52 -0.24 -13.63
CA GLU A 72 1.32 -1.52 -14.31
C GLU A 72 -0.15 -1.96 -14.21
N TYR A 73 -0.46 -3.06 -14.88
CA TYR A 73 -1.75 -3.75 -14.73
C TYR A 73 -1.50 -5.12 -14.11
N LEU A 74 -2.18 -5.42 -13.01
CA LEU A 74 -2.16 -6.75 -12.40
C LEU A 74 -3.22 -7.61 -13.07
N ILE A 75 -2.84 -8.82 -13.48
CA ILE A 75 -3.73 -9.77 -14.13
C ILE A 75 -4.16 -10.80 -13.09
N TYR A 76 -5.46 -11.10 -13.04
CA TYR A 76 -6.03 -11.97 -12.02
C TYR A 76 -7.14 -12.86 -12.58
N SER A 77 -7.41 -13.96 -11.88
CA SER A 77 -8.48 -14.91 -12.21
C SER A 77 -9.84 -14.33 -11.83
N ASN A 78 -10.87 -14.52 -12.65
CA ASN A 78 -12.24 -14.09 -12.30
C ASN A 78 -12.84 -14.84 -11.09
N ALA A 79 -12.15 -15.83 -10.54
CA ALA A 79 -12.52 -16.48 -9.28
C ALA A 79 -12.24 -15.62 -8.04
N VAL A 80 -11.47 -14.53 -8.17
CA VAL A 80 -11.17 -13.58 -7.10
C VAL A 80 -12.45 -12.86 -6.63
N ASP A 81 -12.53 -12.48 -5.35
CA ASP A 81 -13.48 -11.47 -4.90
C ASP A 81 -13.04 -10.09 -5.43
N GLU A 82 -13.62 -9.69 -6.56
CA GLU A 82 -13.25 -8.47 -7.28
C GLU A 82 -13.45 -7.20 -6.43
N ALA A 83 -14.47 -7.16 -5.57
CA ALA A 83 -14.71 -6.02 -4.71
C ALA A 83 -13.60 -5.86 -3.68
N TYR A 84 -13.20 -6.97 -3.06
CA TYR A 84 -12.10 -6.98 -2.10
C TYR A 84 -10.75 -6.66 -2.75
N LEU A 85 -10.45 -7.24 -3.93
CA LEU A 85 -9.24 -6.90 -4.68
C LEU A 85 -9.20 -5.40 -5.03
N THR A 86 -10.33 -4.86 -5.48
CA THR A 86 -10.45 -3.45 -5.85
C THR A 86 -10.21 -2.53 -4.65
N GLU A 87 -10.73 -2.87 -3.46
CA GLU A 87 -10.48 -2.13 -2.23
C GLU A 87 -8.99 -2.13 -1.85
N MET A 88 -8.33 -3.29 -1.91
CA MET A 88 -6.91 -3.41 -1.62
C MET A 88 -6.06 -2.57 -2.58
N VAL A 89 -6.34 -2.66 -3.89
CA VAL A 89 -5.62 -1.89 -4.92
C VAL A 89 -5.86 -0.39 -4.77
N ASN A 90 -7.09 0.04 -4.50
CA ASN A 90 -7.40 1.45 -4.27
C ASN A 90 -6.68 2.00 -3.03
N THR A 91 -6.62 1.22 -1.95
CA THR A 91 -5.88 1.58 -0.73
C THR A 91 -4.39 1.74 -1.03
N TYR A 92 -3.80 0.80 -1.78
CA TYR A 92 -2.41 0.89 -2.22
C TYR A 92 -2.16 2.15 -3.08
N ASN A 93 -3.01 2.40 -4.07
CA ASN A 93 -2.87 3.53 -4.99
C ASN A 93 -2.97 4.88 -4.25
N GLN A 94 -3.87 4.99 -3.26
CA GLN A 94 -3.99 6.18 -2.40
C GLN A 94 -2.75 6.39 -1.52
N LEU A 95 -2.20 5.31 -0.96
CA LEU A 95 -0.96 5.36 -0.19
C LEU A 95 0.21 5.81 -1.06
N GLU A 96 0.34 5.28 -2.28
CA GLU A 96 1.40 5.68 -3.20
C GLU A 96 1.24 7.13 -3.67
N ASN A 97 0.01 7.58 -3.92
CA ASN A 97 -0.25 8.97 -4.25
C ASN A 97 0.16 9.93 -3.11
N SER A 98 -0.09 9.53 -1.86
CA SER A 98 0.35 10.27 -0.68
C SER A 98 1.87 10.30 -0.59
N TYR A 99 2.53 9.15 -0.78
CA TYR A 99 3.99 9.05 -0.82
C TYR A 99 4.61 9.95 -1.91
N ASN A 100 4.04 9.97 -3.10
CA ASN A 100 4.52 10.78 -4.21
C ASN A 100 4.41 12.27 -3.92
N SER A 101 3.30 12.68 -3.31
CA SER A 101 3.03 14.08 -2.93
C SER A 101 3.97 14.53 -1.80
N GLU A 102 4.18 13.68 -0.80
CA GLU A 102 5.00 13.98 0.37
C GLU A 102 6.49 14.13 0.02
N PHE A 103 7.00 13.27 -0.87
CA PHE A 103 8.42 13.19 -1.19
C PHE A 103 8.80 13.73 -2.57
N GLU A 104 7.89 14.46 -3.21
CA GLU A 104 8.08 15.09 -4.53
C GLU A 104 8.65 14.11 -5.57
N ILE A 105 8.02 12.93 -5.65
CA ILE A 105 8.47 11.86 -6.54
C ILE A 105 8.11 12.23 -7.99
N PHE A 106 9.06 12.02 -8.91
CA PHE A 106 8.86 12.24 -10.34
C PHE A 106 8.81 10.91 -11.11
N SER A 107 8.06 10.88 -12.20
CA SER A 107 8.02 9.76 -13.15
C SER A 107 8.55 10.18 -14.53
N ASP A 108 8.73 9.19 -15.40
CA ASP A 108 9.11 9.34 -16.80
C ASP A 108 7.99 9.89 -17.71
N CYS A 109 6.81 10.20 -17.16
CA CYS A 109 5.61 10.60 -17.90
C CYS A 109 5.14 9.61 -19.00
N ALA A 110 5.62 8.36 -18.96
CA ALA A 110 5.21 7.35 -19.93
C ALA A 110 3.78 6.85 -19.65
N ILE A 111 2.98 6.71 -20.71
CA ILE A 111 1.64 6.13 -20.63
C ILE A 111 1.75 4.60 -20.66
N VAL A 112 1.16 3.95 -19.67
CA VAL A 112 1.02 2.50 -19.62
C VAL A 112 -0.38 2.15 -20.13
N ASN A 113 -0.45 1.44 -21.25
CA ASN A 113 -1.72 1.02 -21.84
C ASN A 113 -2.24 -0.25 -21.14
N PRO A 114 -3.57 -0.42 -21.03
CA PRO A 114 -4.14 -1.68 -20.58
C PRO A 114 -3.76 -2.83 -21.53
N PRO A 115 -3.65 -4.06 -21.04
CA PRO A 115 -3.44 -5.24 -21.89
C PRO A 115 -4.56 -5.37 -22.94
N GLU A 116 -4.19 -5.67 -24.19
CA GLU A 116 -5.17 -5.92 -25.25
C GLU A 116 -5.89 -7.26 -25.04
N GLN A 117 -5.16 -8.26 -24.54
CA GLN A 117 -5.69 -9.60 -24.33
C GLN A 117 -5.00 -10.28 -23.15
N VAL A 118 -5.82 -10.88 -22.29
CA VAL A 118 -5.38 -11.69 -21.15
C VAL A 118 -5.99 -13.08 -21.25
N GLY A 119 -5.27 -14.06 -20.75
CA GLY A 119 -5.69 -15.45 -20.81
C GLY A 119 -5.02 -16.30 -19.74
N CYS A 120 -5.50 -17.54 -19.62
CA CYS A 120 -4.99 -18.49 -18.65
C CYS A 120 -3.94 -19.41 -19.28
N ILE A 121 -2.70 -19.33 -18.82
CA ILE A 121 -1.61 -20.20 -19.27
C ILE A 121 -1.12 -21.00 -18.05
N ASN A 122 -1.24 -22.33 -18.11
CA ASN A 122 -0.82 -23.25 -17.05
C ASN A 122 -1.39 -22.89 -15.65
N GLY A 123 -2.66 -22.47 -15.60
CA GLY A 123 -3.34 -22.10 -14.36
C GLY A 123 -3.01 -20.69 -13.85
N ILE A 124 -2.23 -19.91 -14.60
CA ILE A 124 -1.82 -18.54 -14.25
C ILE A 124 -2.38 -17.56 -15.27
N CYS A 125 -3.05 -16.52 -14.78
CA CYS A 125 -3.50 -15.43 -15.64
C CYS A 125 -2.32 -14.58 -16.09
N THR A 126 -2.21 -14.38 -17.41
CA THR A 126 -1.14 -13.62 -18.04
C THR A 126 -1.65 -12.83 -19.25
N ILE A 127 -0.87 -11.87 -19.70
CA ILE A 127 -1.04 -11.23 -21.00
C ILE A 127 -0.64 -12.25 -22.09
N ILE A 128 -1.40 -12.32 -23.19
CA ILE A 128 -1.21 -13.32 -24.27
C ILE A 128 -0.98 -12.68 -25.65
N ASN A 129 -0.64 -11.39 -25.70
CA ASN A 129 -0.39 -10.65 -26.94
C ASN A 129 1.02 -10.86 -27.52
#